data_AF-A0A6M8SYU5-F1
#
_entry.id   AF-A0A6M8SYU5-F1
#
_cell.length_a   1.000
_cell.length_b   1.000
_cell.length_c   1.000
_cell.angle_alpha   90.00
_cell.angle_beta   90.00
_cell.angle_gamma   90.00
#
_symmetry.space_group_name_H-M   'P 1'
#
loop_
_entity.id
_entity.type
_entity.pdbx_description
1 polymer ?
#
loop_
_entity_poly.entity_id
_entity_poly.type
_entity_poly.pdbx_seq_one_letter_code
_entity_poly.pdbx_strand_id
1 'polypeptide(L)'
;MAIFRLNMSPYKVRTLFNQSRGAAGSRSLVWMLAAEGIQISRYKARALMREANLRSKQPGQHRYKVAKDERPDIPNLLNREFNPQRPNQICEVA
;
A
#
# COMPACT_ATOMS: atom_id res chain seq x y z
N MET A 1 -31.35 -12.69 -4.47
CA MET A 1 -30.18 -11.79 -4.49
C MET A 1 -29.53 -11.86 -5.87
N ALA A 2 -30.08 -11.10 -6.82
CA ALA A 2 -29.66 -11.14 -8.22
C ALA A 2 -28.21 -10.66 -8.33
N ILE A 3 -27.32 -11.54 -8.80
CA ILE A 3 -25.96 -11.17 -9.19
C ILE A 3 -26.13 -10.25 -10.41
N PHE A 4 -26.25 -8.95 -10.14
CA PHE A 4 -26.44 -7.91 -11.13
C PHE A 4 -25.40 -8.10 -12.22
N ARG A 5 -25.85 -8.58 -13.37
CA ARG A 5 -25.07 -8.67 -14.60
C ARG A 5 -24.94 -7.27 -15.16
N LEU A 6 -24.34 -6.36 -14.38
CA LEU A 6 -23.93 -5.06 -14.88
C LEU A 6 -22.82 -5.34 -15.89
N ASN A 7 -23.08 -4.94 -17.14
CA ASN A 7 -22.06 -4.77 -18.16
C ASN A 7 -21.11 -3.68 -17.66
N MET A 8 -20.14 -4.08 -16.84
CA MET A 8 -19.09 -3.21 -16.32
C MET A 8 -18.20 -2.78 -17.48
N SER A 9 -18.18 -1.49 -17.78
CA SER A 9 -17.27 -0.92 -18.76
C SER A 9 -15.82 -0.89 -18.23
N PRO A 10 -14.81 -1.21 -19.06
CA PRO A 10 -13.39 -1.03 -18.72
C PRO A 10 -13.04 0.38 -18.24
N TYR A 11 -13.84 1.39 -18.61
CA TYR A 11 -13.69 2.78 -18.19
C TYR A 11 -13.73 2.93 -16.67
N LYS A 12 -14.66 2.26 -15.99
CA LYS A 12 -14.81 2.36 -14.52
C LYS A 12 -13.60 1.79 -13.77
N VAL A 13 -13.01 0.73 -14.31
CA VAL A 13 -11.78 0.15 -13.76
C VAL A 13 -10.61 1.11 -13.95
N ARG A 14 -10.54 1.82 -15.09
CA ARG A 14 -9.53 2.87 -15.34
C ARG A 14 -9.66 4.03 -14.34
N THR A 15 -10.88 4.51 -14.08
CA THR A 15 -11.08 5.66 -13.18
C THR A 15 -10.63 5.34 -11.76
N LEU A 16 -11.04 4.19 -11.22
CA LEU A 16 -10.62 3.73 -9.91
C LEU A 16 -9.10 3.47 -9.84
N PHE A 17 -8.53 2.92 -10.91
CA PHE A 17 -7.08 2.71 -11.00
C PHE A 17 -6.32 4.05 -10.94
N ASN A 18 -6.79 5.07 -11.66
CA ASN A 18 -6.18 6.40 -11.64
C ASN A 18 -6.33 7.09 -10.28
N GLN A 19 -7.47 6.96 -9.61
CA GLN A 19 -7.67 7.46 -8.24
C GLN A 19 -6.66 6.85 -7.26
N SER A 20 -6.33 5.58 -7.43
CA SER A 20 -5.30 4.89 -6.64
C SER A 20 -3.86 5.24 -7.02
N ARG A 21 -3.64 6.19 -7.94
CA ARG A 21 -2.33 6.55 -8.50
C ARG A 21 -1.58 5.35 -9.11
N GLY A 22 -2.33 4.40 -9.68
CA GLY A 22 -1.79 3.20 -10.30
C GLY A 22 -1.35 2.08 -9.34
N ALA A 23 -1.64 2.21 -8.05
CA ALA A 23 -1.34 1.18 -7.05
C ALA A 23 -2.39 0.06 -7.00
N ALA A 24 -3.67 0.34 -7.29
CA ALA A 24 -4.74 -0.61 -7.11
C ALA A 24 -4.63 -1.81 -8.06
N GLY A 25 -4.49 -3.00 -7.46
CA GLY A 25 -4.61 -4.28 -8.15
C GLY A 25 -6.05 -4.79 -8.19
N SER A 26 -6.23 -5.98 -8.78
CA SER A 26 -7.55 -6.63 -8.91
C SER A 26 -8.29 -6.80 -7.57
N ARG A 27 -7.58 -7.06 -6.47
CA ARG A 27 -8.19 -7.21 -5.14
C ARG A 27 -8.69 -5.87 -4.59
N SER A 28 -7.91 -4.82 -4.71
CA SER A 28 -8.30 -3.46 -4.29
C SER A 28 -9.46 -2.94 -5.14
N LEU A 29 -9.45 -3.23 -6.44
CA LEU A 29 -10.54 -2.85 -7.34
C LEU A 29 -11.85 -3.54 -6.99
N VAL A 30 -11.85 -4.82 -6.61
CA VAL A 30 -13.08 -5.48 -6.13
C VAL A 30 -13.63 -4.77 -4.90
N TRP A 31 -12.78 -4.41 -3.94
CA TRP A 31 -13.19 -3.66 -2.75
C TRP A 31 -13.74 -2.27 -3.08
N MET A 32 -13.06 -1.52 -3.93
CA MET A 32 -13.52 -0.19 -4.35
C MET A 32 -14.84 -0.27 -5.12
N LEU A 33 -15.01 -1.27 -5.98
CA LEU A 33 -16.26 -1.50 -6.71
C LEU A 33 -17.39 -1.94 -5.78
N ALA A 34 -17.09 -2.78 -4.79
CA ALA A 34 -18.05 -3.19 -3.77
C ALA A 34 -18.54 -2.00 -2.94
N ALA A 35 -17.65 -1.04 -2.62
CA ALA A 35 -18.00 0.20 -1.95
C ALA A 35 -18.95 1.09 -2.79
N GLU A 36 -18.89 0.99 -4.11
CA GLU A 36 -19.83 1.63 -5.04
C GLU A 36 -21.08 0.79 -5.34
N GLY A 37 -21.30 -0.31 -4.61
CA GLY A 37 -22.46 -1.20 -4.81
C GLY A 37 -22.32 -2.20 -5.96
N ILE A 38 -21.15 -2.27 -6.60
CA ILE A 38 -20.90 -3.15 -7.75
C ILE A 38 -20.14 -4.40 -7.29
N GLN A 39 -20.87 -5.51 -7.21
CA GLN A 39 -20.30 -6.81 -6.84
C GLN A 39 -19.71 -7.51 -8.07
N ILE A 40 -18.39 -7.71 -8.07
CA ILE A 40 -17.70 -8.49 -9.10
C ILE A 40 -16.73 -9.51 -8.52
N SER A 41 -16.51 -10.59 -9.27
CA SER A 41 -15.45 -11.53 -8.94
C SER A 41 -14.08 -10.93 -9.25
N ARG A 42 -13.07 -11.37 -8.48
CA ARG A 42 -11.66 -11.04 -8.74
C ARG A 42 -11.21 -11.43 -10.15
N TYR A 43 -11.77 -12.51 -10.70
CA TYR A 43 -11.47 -12.96 -12.05
C TYR A 43 -11.93 -11.94 -13.09
N LYS A 44 -13.17 -11.43 -12.96
CA LYS A 44 -13.70 -10.38 -13.84
C LYS A 44 -12.91 -9.07 -13.70
N ALA A 45 -12.54 -8.68 -12.49
CA ALA A 45 -11.66 -7.53 -12.26
C ALA A 45 -10.32 -7.67 -13.00
N ARG A 46 -9.70 -8.86 -12.93
CA ARG A 46 -8.44 -9.15 -13.61
C ARG A 46 -8.58 -9.12 -15.14
N ALA A 47 -9.68 -9.64 -15.68
CA ALA A 47 -9.95 -9.60 -17.11
C ALA A 47 -10.10 -8.16 -17.61
N LEU A 48 -10.89 -7.33 -16.91
CA LEU A 48 -11.07 -5.92 -17.26
C LEU A 48 -9.77 -5.10 -17.12
N MET A 49 -8.93 -5.39 -16.13
CA MET A 49 -7.60 -4.77 -16.04
C MET A 49 -6.73 -5.14 -17.24
N ARG A 50 -6.78 -6.39 -17.72
CA ARG A 50 -6.01 -6.84 -18.90
C ARG A 50 -6.52 -6.19 -20.17
N GLU A 51 -7.84 -6.14 -20.36
CA GLU A 51 -8.49 -5.47 -21.49
C GLU A 51 -8.16 -3.97 -21.53
N ALA A 52 -8.12 -3.33 -20.35
CA ALA A 52 -7.67 -1.96 -20.21
C ALA A 52 -6.14 -1.79 -20.26
N ASN A 53 -5.35 -2.85 -20.43
CA ASN A 53 -3.89 -2.79 -20.40
C ASN A 53 -3.31 -2.12 -19.12
N LEU A 54 -3.94 -2.38 -17.97
CA LEU A 54 -3.60 -1.82 -16.67
C LEU A 54 -2.67 -2.74 -15.88
N ARG A 55 -1.57 -2.19 -15.38
CA ARG A 55 -0.63 -2.90 -14.52
C ARG A 55 -0.38 -2.10 -13.24
N SER A 56 -0.75 -2.69 -12.11
CA SER A 56 -0.47 -2.11 -10.78
C SER A 56 1.04 -1.99 -10.57
N LYS A 57 1.46 -0.80 -10.11
CA LYS A 57 2.84 -0.51 -9.71
C LYS A 57 2.77 0.18 -8.35
N GLN A 58 3.52 -0.34 -7.37
CA GLN A 58 3.72 0.37 -6.12
C GLN A 58 4.58 1.61 -6.37
N PRO A 59 4.33 2.72 -5.65
CA PRO A 59 5.28 3.83 -5.63
C PRO A 59 6.67 3.29 -5.28
N GLY A 60 7.68 3.73 -6.03
CA GLY A 60 9.05 3.27 -5.86
C GLY A 60 9.60 3.58 -4.47
N GLN A 61 10.80 3.07 -4.18
CA GLN A 61 11.42 3.27 -2.87
C GLN A 61 11.43 4.73 -2.45
N HIS A 62 11.15 4.96 -1.17
CA HIS A 62 11.09 6.29 -0.61
C HIS A 62 12.45 6.96 -0.75
N ARG A 63 12.47 8.19 -1.28
CA ARG A 63 13.69 9.00 -1.52
C ARG A 63 14.33 9.55 -0.23
N TYR A 64 13.84 9.21 0.95
CA TYR A 64 14.47 9.67 2.19
C TYR A 64 15.92 9.20 2.21
N LYS A 65 16.82 10.18 2.33
CA LYS A 65 18.22 9.91 2.64
C LYS A 65 18.24 9.33 4.04
N VAL A 66 18.75 8.10 4.17
CA VAL A 66 19.08 7.54 5.47
C VAL A 66 20.10 8.48 6.10
N ALA A 67 19.75 9.13 7.21
CA ALA A 67 20.69 9.92 7.98
C ALA A 67 21.75 8.97 8.51
N LYS A 68 22.96 9.05 7.94
CA LYS A 68 24.12 8.28 8.41
C LYS A 68 24.87 9.02 9.52
N ASP A 69 24.78 10.34 9.50
CA ASP A 69 25.44 11.20 10.46
C ASP A 69 24.53 11.45 11.66
N GLU A 70 25.14 11.43 12.84
CA GLU A 70 24.46 11.79 14.07
C GLU A 70 24.09 13.26 14.05
N ARG A 71 22.90 13.54 14.56
CA ARG A 71 22.41 14.90 14.73
C ARG A 71 23.09 15.49 15.97
N PRO A 72 23.88 16.57 15.85
CA PRO A 72 24.58 17.16 17.00
C PRO A 72 23.59 17.70 18.05
N ASP A 73 22.34 17.99 17.65
CA ASP A 73 21.22 18.37 18.52
C ASP A 73 20.65 17.21 19.35
N ILE A 74 20.83 15.95 18.91
CA ILE A 74 20.28 14.76 19.58
C ILE A 74 21.36 13.67 19.57
N PRO A 75 22.24 13.63 20.59
CA PRO A 75 23.29 12.64 20.65
C PRO A 75 22.68 11.23 20.75
N ASN A 76 23.19 10.31 19.95
CA ASN A 76 22.82 8.90 20.00
C ASN A 76 23.57 8.22 21.16
N LEU A 77 23.12 8.47 22.38
CA LEU A 77 23.75 7.99 23.61
C LEU A 77 23.98 6.47 23.61
N LEU A 78 23.09 5.74 22.95
CA LEU A 78 23.05 4.29 23.03
C LEU A 78 23.83 3.62 21.90
N ASN A 79 24.17 4.32 20.82
CA ASN A 79 24.86 3.82 19.61
C ASN A 79 24.64 2.33 19.24
N ARG A 80 23.38 1.87 19.27
CA ARG A 80 22.95 0.47 19.02
C ARG A 80 23.42 -0.57 20.06
N GLU A 81 24.01 -0.16 21.16
CA GLU A 81 24.37 -0.94 22.35
C GLU A 81 23.16 -1.08 23.31
N PHE A 82 21.98 -1.39 22.78
CA PHE A 82 20.80 -1.60 23.62
C PHE A 82 20.81 -3.01 24.21
N ASN A 83 21.33 -3.16 25.43
CA ASN A 83 21.35 -4.44 26.16
C ASN A 83 20.76 -4.31 27.58
N PRO A 84 19.43 -4.17 27.73
CA PRO A 84 18.81 -4.02 29.05
C PRO A 84 18.86 -5.32 29.83
N GLN A 85 19.20 -5.23 31.12
CA GLN A 85 19.24 -6.40 32.01
C GLN A 85 17.84 -6.97 32.30
N ARG A 86 16.79 -6.14 32.26
CA ARG A 86 15.39 -6.52 32.50
C ARG A 86 14.42 -5.71 31.62
N PRO A 87 13.22 -6.23 31.35
CA PRO A 87 12.16 -5.47 30.69
C PRO A 87 11.87 -4.15 31.43
N ASN A 88 11.60 -3.08 30.67
CA ASN A 88 11.27 -1.73 31.17
C ASN A 88 12.39 -1.02 31.97
N GLN A 89 13.67 -1.34 31.72
CA GLN A 89 14.81 -0.58 32.23
C GLN A 89 15.48 0.28 31.15
N ILE A 90 16.00 1.43 31.57
CA ILE A 90 16.87 2.28 30.75
C ILE A 90 18.23 1.58 30.66
N CYS A 91 18.81 1.49 29.46
CA CYS A 91 20.19 1.04 29.31
C CYS A 91 21.09 2.18 29.78
N GLU A 92 21.76 1.98 30.92
CA GLU A 92 22.80 2.89 31.38
C GLU A 92 23.98 2.81 30.42
N VAL A 93 24.36 3.95 29.85
CA VAL A 93 25.55 4.09 29.01
C VAL A 93 26.71 4.39 29.96
N ALA A 94 27.74 3.53 29.97
CA ALA A 94 28.90 3.65 30.84
C ALA A 94 29.81 4.83 30.46
#